data_AF-A0A7K2ZY70-F1
#
_entry.id   AF-A0A7K2ZY70-F1
#
_cell.length_a   1.000
_cell.length_b   1.000
_cell.length_c   1.000
_cell.angle_alpha   90.00
_cell.angle_beta   90.00
_cell.angle_gamma   90.00
#
_symmetry.space_group_name_H-M   'P 1'
#
loop_
_entity.id
_entity.type
_entity.pdbx_description
1 polymer ?
#
loop_
_entity_poly.entity_id
_entity_poly.type
_entity_poly.pdbx_seq_one_letter_code
_entity_poly.pdbx_strand_id
1 'polypeptide(L)'
;MLTGVLWTLTLASLAWLTFLVGIIGVFVAASGEPVGGLLMGWIGCVAGGAAVLTAVAFLPPVRRMATPHRMLLLGALACPVPLVVTIVTWFRMG
;
A
#
# COMPACT_ATOMS: atom_id res chain seq x y z
N MET A 1 -0.72 -20.64 -4.26
CA MET A 1 -1.40 -20.26 -2.99
C MET A 1 -0.75 -19.05 -2.33
N LEU A 2 0.57 -19.06 -2.09
CA LEU A 2 1.32 -17.96 -1.47
C LEU A 2 1.12 -16.59 -2.15
N THR A 3 1.09 -16.55 -3.48
CA THR A 3 0.78 -15.36 -4.27
C THR A 3 -0.58 -14.75 -3.93
N GLY A 4 -1.61 -15.59 -3.82
CA GLY A 4 -2.95 -15.15 -3.48
C GLY A 4 -2.99 -14.52 -2.09
N VAL A 5 -2.30 -15.15 -1.12
CA VAL A 5 -2.16 -14.63 0.25
C VAL A 5 -1.47 -13.27 0.30
N LEU A 6 -0.40 -13.07 -0.47
CA LEU A 6 0.31 -11.78 -0.51
C LEU A 6 -0.57 -10.66 -1.08
N TRP A 7 -1.32 -10.95 -2.15
CA TRP A 7 -2.22 -9.97 -2.75
C TRP A 7 -3.45 -9.69 -1.89
N THR A 8 -4.06 -10.70 -1.27
CA THR A 8 -5.17 -10.48 -0.33
C THR A 8 -4.72 -9.67 0.88
N LEU A 9 -3.52 -9.95 1.43
CA LEU A 9 -2.96 -9.17 2.53
C LEU A 9 -2.68 -7.72 2.13
N THR A 10 -2.14 -7.51 0.94
CA THR A 10 -1.89 -6.16 0.39
C THR A 10 -3.20 -5.39 0.21
N LEU A 11 -4.22 -6.01 -0.37
CA LEU A 11 -5.54 -5.40 -0.55
C LEU A 11 -6.23 -5.13 0.78
N ALA A 12 -6.14 -6.06 1.74
CA ALA A 12 -6.68 -5.87 3.08
C ALA A 12 -5.99 -4.71 3.81
N SER A 13 -4.66 -4.59 3.68
CA SER A 13 -3.90 -3.46 4.26
C SER A 13 -4.26 -2.13 3.61
N LEU A 14 -4.39 -2.08 2.28
CA LEU A 14 -4.84 -0.88 1.56
C LEU A 14 -6.26 -0.48 1.96
N ALA A 15 -7.18 -1.45 2.08
CA ALA A 15 -8.55 -1.21 2.51
C ALA A 15 -8.59 -0.66 3.93
N TRP A 16 -7.81 -1.25 4.84
CA TRP A 16 -7.68 -0.78 6.22
C TRP A 16 -7.12 0.64 6.33
N LEU A 17 -6.02 0.93 5.61
CA LEU A 17 -5.42 2.26 5.61
C LEU A 17 -6.36 3.30 4.99
N THR A 18 -7.07 2.95 3.93
CA THR A 18 -8.07 3.85 3.32
C THR A 18 -9.20 4.15 4.29
N PHE A 19 -9.65 3.15 5.05
CA PHE A 19 -10.65 3.34 6.10
C PHE A 19 -10.15 4.27 7.21
N LEU A 20 -8.92 4.08 7.69
CA LEU A 20 -8.31 4.96 8.71
C LEU A 20 -8.16 6.40 8.21
N VAL A 21 -7.65 6.59 7.00
CA VAL A 21 -7.53 7.93 6.38
C VAL A 21 -8.90 8.57 6.23
N GLY A 22 -9.93 7.79 5.86
CA GLY A 22 -11.31 8.26 5.80
C GLY A 22 -11.82 8.74 7.16
N ILE A 23 -11.66 7.93 8.21
CA ILE A 23 -12.06 8.29 9.57
C ILE A 23 -11.31 9.53 10.07
N ILE A 24 -9.99 9.57 9.91
CA ILE A 24 -9.17 10.74 10.28
C ILE A 24 -9.64 11.96 9.51
N GLY A 25 -9.92 11.82 8.21
CA GLY A 25 -10.46 12.89 7.38
C GLY A 25 -11.80 13.43 7.90
N VAL A 26 -12.71 12.57 8.37
CA VAL A 26 -13.98 12.98 9.00
C VAL A 26 -13.72 13.77 10.29
N PHE A 27 -12.80 13.31 11.14
CA PHE A 27 -12.46 14.01 12.39
C PHE A 27 -11.79 15.36 12.12
N VAL A 28 -10.87 15.44 11.16
CA VAL A 28 -10.20 16.69 10.76
C VAL A 28 -11.19 17.67 10.14
N ALA A 29 -12.12 17.19 9.32
CA ALA A 29 -13.20 18.02 8.79
C ALA A 29 -14.09 18.57 9.92
N ALA A 30 -14.41 17.73 10.90
CA ALA A 30 -15.24 18.12 12.04
C ALA A 30 -14.55 19.16 12.94
N SER A 31 -13.21 19.18 13.01
CA SER A 31 -12.44 20.23 13.69
C SER A 31 -12.29 21.53 12.89
N GLY A 32 -12.85 21.61 11.68
CA GLY A 32 -12.76 22.78 10.81
C GLY A 32 -11.41 22.93 10.09
N GLU A 33 -10.55 21.91 10.17
CA GLU A 33 -9.22 21.90 9.56
C GLU A 33 -9.29 21.39 8.11
N PRO A 34 -8.38 21.85 7.23
CA PRO A 34 -8.37 21.45 5.82
C PRO A 34 -7.93 20.00 5.62
N VAL A 35 -8.85 19.14 5.16
CA VAL A 35 -8.60 17.71 4.89
C VAL A 35 -7.92 17.44 3.54
N GLY A 36 -7.98 18.41 2.61
CA GLY A 36 -7.55 18.22 1.22
C GLY A 36 -6.11 17.74 1.07
N GLY A 37 -5.19 18.27 1.89
CA GLY A 37 -3.78 17.86 1.86
C GLY A 37 -3.55 16.40 2.28
N LEU A 38 -4.26 15.94 3.32
CA LEU A 38 -4.21 14.56 3.79
C LEU A 38 -4.71 13.59 2.71
N LEU A 39 -5.85 13.89 2.10
CA LEU A 39 -6.45 13.07 1.05
C LEU A 39 -5.61 13.06 -0.22
N MET A 40 -5.12 14.21 -0.67
CA MET A 40 -4.22 14.28 -1.84
C MET A 40 -2.92 13.50 -1.60
N GLY A 41 -2.33 13.60 -0.40
CA GLY A 41 -1.15 12.83 -0.02
C GLY A 41 -1.43 11.33 -0.07
N TRP A 42 -2.55 10.88 0.49
CA TRP A 42 -2.94 9.46 0.46
C TRP A 42 -3.16 8.95 -0.97
N ILE A 43 -3.91 9.69 -1.80
CA ILE A 43 -4.14 9.35 -3.21
C ILE A 43 -2.82 9.30 -3.97
N GLY A 44 -1.93 10.27 -3.74
CA GLY A 44 -0.60 10.32 -4.34
C GLY A 44 0.26 9.10 -3.98
N CYS A 45 0.23 8.68 -2.71
CA CYS A 45 0.92 7.47 -2.25
C CYS A 45 0.39 6.20 -2.93
N VAL A 46 -0.93 6.03 -3.00
CA VAL A 46 -1.55 4.86 -3.65
C VAL A 46 -1.26 4.85 -5.15
N ALA A 47 -1.41 6.00 -5.82
CA ALA A 47 -1.12 6.13 -7.25
C ALA A 47 0.38 5.91 -7.56
N GLY A 48 1.27 6.45 -6.73
CA GLY A 48 2.72 6.24 -6.84
C GLY A 48 3.10 4.77 -6.66
N GLY A 49 2.54 4.09 -5.66
CA GLY A 49 2.73 2.65 -5.46
C GLY A 49 2.26 1.83 -6.66
N ALA A 50 1.07 2.13 -7.20
CA ALA A 50 0.55 1.48 -8.40
C ALA A 50 1.43 1.72 -9.62
N ALA A 51 1.95 2.94 -9.80
CA ALA A 51 2.84 3.29 -10.89
C ALA A 51 4.18 2.52 -10.81
N VAL A 52 4.76 2.40 -9.62
CA VAL A 52 5.99 1.63 -9.38
C VAL A 52 5.77 0.14 -9.68
N LEU A 53 4.69 -0.46 -9.17
CA LEU A 53 4.35 -1.86 -9.46
C LEU A 53 4.15 -2.09 -10.97
N THR A 54 3.52 -1.13 -11.64
CA THR A 54 3.31 -1.18 -13.09
C THR A 54 4.63 -1.09 -13.84
N ALA A 55 5.50 -0.14 -13.48
CA ALA A 55 6.83 -0.01 -14.07
C ALA A 55 7.65 -1.29 -13.90
N VAL A 56 7.65 -1.89 -12.71
CA VAL A 56 8.32 -3.17 -12.44
C VAL A 56 7.73 -4.30 -13.28
N ALA A 57 6.42 -4.36 -13.47
CA ALA A 57 5.80 -5.35 -14.33
C ALA A 57 6.21 -5.23 -15.81
N PHE A 58 6.59 -4.02 -16.25
CA PHE A 58 7.06 -3.76 -17.62
C PHE A 58 8.56 -3.93 -17.83
N LEU A 59 9.36 -4.14 -16.77
CA LEU A 59 10.79 -4.39 -16.93
C LEU A 59 11.05 -5.67 -17.77
N PRO A 60 11.95 -5.63 -18.77
CA PRO A 60 12.30 -6.80 -19.59
C PRO A 60 12.61 -8.09 -18.81
N PRO A 61 13.37 -8.06 -17.69
CA PRO A 61 13.61 -9.28 -16.90
C PRO A 61 12.33 -9.84 -16.27
N VAL A 62 11.38 -8.98 -15.90
CA VAL A 62 10.11 -9.36 -15.25
C VAL A 62 9.08 -9.86 -16.28
N ARG A 63 9.08 -9.28 -17.49
CA ARG A 63 8.22 -9.74 -18.61
C ARG A 63 8.63 -11.11 -19.14
N ARG A 64 9.91 -11.48 -19.02
CA ARG A 64 10.44 -12.79 -19.43
C ARG A 64 10.17 -13.90 -18.40
N MET A 65 9.73 -13.56 -17.19
CA MET A 65 9.38 -14.53 -16.16
C MET A 65 8.02 -15.16 -16.40
N ALA A 66 7.88 -16.44 -16.06
CA ALA A 66 6.59 -17.11 -16.04
C ALA A 66 5.61 -16.36 -15.11
N THR A 67 4.36 -16.24 -15.54
CA THR A 67 3.27 -15.56 -14.82
C THR A 67 3.22 -15.80 -13.30
N PRO A 68 3.38 -17.04 -12.79
CA PRO A 68 3.37 -17.29 -11.34
C PRO A 68 4.54 -16.62 -10.60
N HIS A 69 5.75 -16.60 -11.18
CA HIS A 69 6.91 -15.93 -10.60
C HIS A 69 6.76 -14.41 -10.65
N ARG A 70 6.19 -13.89 -11.72
CA ARG A 70 5.90 -12.46 -11.88
C ARG A 70 4.92 -11.95 -10.81
N MET A 71 3.85 -12.69 -10.57
CA MET A 71 2.86 -12.34 -9.54
C MET A 71 3.41 -12.51 -8.11
N LEU A 72 4.32 -13.47 -7.88
CA LEU A 72 5.04 -13.59 -6.60
C LEU A 72 5.95 -12.40 -6.34
N LEU A 73 6.73 -11.97 -7.34
CA LEU A 73 7.59 -10.79 -7.24
C LEU A 73 6.79 -9.52 -6.99
N LEU A 74 5.72 -9.30 -7.76
CA LEU A 74 4.85 -8.13 -7.56
C LEU A 74 4.12 -8.20 -6.22
N GLY A 75 3.67 -9.39 -5.79
CA GLY A 75 3.04 -9.58 -4.49
C GLY A 75 4.01 -9.38 -3.33
N ALA A 76 5.27 -9.78 -3.46
CA ALA A 76 6.32 -9.52 -2.46
C ALA A 76 6.71 -8.03 -2.42
N LEU A 77 6.79 -7.39 -3.58
CA LEU A 77 7.07 -5.96 -3.70
C LEU A 77 5.93 -5.09 -3.17
N ALA A 78 4.69 -5.55 -3.34
CA ALA A 78 3.50 -4.90 -2.80
C ALA A 78 3.26 -5.26 -1.32
N CYS A 79 3.89 -6.33 -0.82
CA CYS A 79 3.69 -6.78 0.56
C CYS A 79 4.19 -5.69 1.52
N PRO A 80 3.31 -5.10 2.33
CA PRO A 80 3.60 -3.98 3.20
C PRO A 80 4.29 -4.47 4.49
N VAL A 81 5.23 -5.41 4.36
CA VAL A 81 6.12 -5.84 5.44
C VAL A 81 6.80 -4.64 6.13
N PRO A 82 7.29 -3.60 5.44
CA PRO A 82 7.90 -2.46 6.12
C PRO A 82 6.91 -1.59 6.91
N LEU A 83 5.61 -1.60 6.58
CA LEU A 83 4.55 -0.88 7.33
C LEU A 83 4.25 -1.56 8.67
N VAL A 84 4.26 -2.89 8.71
CA VAL A 84 4.10 -3.64 9.96
C VAL A 84 5.34 -3.46 10.84
N VAL A 85 6.55 -3.45 10.25
CA VAL A 85 7.79 -3.20 11.01
C VAL A 85 7.80 -1.80 11.62
N THR A 86 7.40 -0.77 10.87
CA THR A 86 7.38 0.62 11.36
C THR A 86 6.35 0.84 12.46
N ILE A 87 5.14 0.28 12.33
CA ILE A 87 4.11 0.34 13.37
C ILE A 87 4.58 -0.37 14.65
N VAL A 88 5.19 -1.56 14.52
CA VAL A 88 5.69 -2.32 15.67
C VAL A 88 6.87 -1.60 16.36
N THR A 89 7.76 -0.95 15.62
CA THR A 89 8.83 -0.15 16.23
C THR A 89 8.29 1.10 16.95
N TRP A 90 7.22 1.70 16.43
CA TRP A 90 6.63 2.90 17.02
C TRP A 90 5.92 2.60 18.35
N PHE A 91 5.14 1.52 18.42
CA PHE A 91 4.48 1.08 19.66
C PHE A 91 5.43 0.49 20.71
N ARG A 92 6.68 0.18 20.35
CA ARG A 92 7.70 -0.27 21.31
C ARG A 92 8.54 0.86 21.87
N MET A 93 8.49 2.05 21.27
CA MET A 93 9.32 3.21 21.64
C MET A 93 8.49 4.39 22.21
N GLY A 94 7.16 4.30 22.20
CA GLY A 94 6.23 5.22 22.85
C GLY A 94 5.48 4.53 23.98
#